data_AF-I3TVZ0-F1
#
_entry.id   AF-I3TVZ0-F1
#
_cell.length_a   1.000
_cell.length_b   1.000
_cell.length_c   1.000
_cell.angle_alpha   90.00
_cell.angle_beta   90.00
_cell.angle_gamma   90.00
#
_symmetry.space_group_name_H-M   'P 1'
#
loop_
_entity.id
_entity.type
_entity.pdbx_description
1 polymer ?
#
loop_
_entity_poly.entity_id
_entity_poly.type
_entity_poly.pdbx_seq_one_letter_code
_entity_poly.pdbx_strand_id
1 'polypeptide(L)'
;MSLNVKDPEARRLAQAIADATGQSMSRVVTEALRERYARLRQPSAKASVEELLAIADHAAAHVKRPYLEHGDLLYDERGLPK
;
A
#
# COMPACT_ATOMS: atom_id res chain seq x y z
N MET A 1 -15.94 22.11 -19.31
CA MET A 1 -16.21 20.72 -19.78
C MET A 1 -17.25 20.12 -18.86
N SER A 2 -18.34 19.55 -19.39
CA SER A 2 -19.40 18.91 -18.60
C SER A 2 -19.23 17.39 -18.61
N LEU A 3 -19.29 16.76 -17.43
CA LEU A 3 -19.36 15.31 -17.29
C LEU A 3 -20.83 14.90 -17.35
N ASN A 4 -21.23 14.11 -18.37
CA ASN A 4 -22.59 13.59 -18.46
C ASN A 4 -22.63 12.13 -17.98
N VAL A 5 -23.25 11.91 -16.83
CA VAL A 5 -23.49 10.57 -16.27
C VAL A 5 -24.95 10.19 -16.53
N LYS A 6 -25.16 9.22 -17.43
CA LYS A 6 -26.51 8.73 -17.81
C LYS A 6 -27.10 7.72 -16.82
N ASP A 7 -26.28 7.24 -15.89
CA ASP A 7 -26.69 6.27 -14.89
C ASP A 7 -27.59 6.93 -13.83
N PRO A 8 -28.86 6.48 -13.70
CA PRO A 8 -29.82 7.11 -12.78
C PRO A 8 -29.44 6.91 -11.31
N GLU A 9 -28.75 5.81 -10.97
CA GLU A 9 -28.30 5.53 -9.61
C GLU A 9 -27.15 6.46 -9.19
N ALA A 10 -26.15 6.65 -10.05
CA ALA A 10 -25.06 7.60 -9.81
C ALA A 10 -25.59 9.01 -9.59
N ARG A 11 -26.61 9.40 -10.36
CA ARG A 11 -27.26 10.71 -10.22
C ARG A 11 -28.02 10.82 -8.89
N ARG A 12 -28.74 9.77 -8.48
CA ARG A 12 -29.44 9.68 -7.19
C ARG A 12 -28.47 9.76 -6.00
N LEU A 13 -27.36 9.03 -6.06
CA LEU A 13 -26.34 9.02 -5.00
C LEU A 13 -25.64 10.38 -4.90
N ALA A 14 -25.24 10.97 -6.03
CA ALA A 14 -24.62 12.29 -6.04
C ALA A 14 -25.56 13.37 -5.48
N GLN A 15 -26.86 13.30 -5.79
CA GLN A 15 -27.87 14.22 -5.24
C GLN A 15 -28.04 14.02 -3.74
N ALA A 16 -28.19 12.78 -3.26
CA ALA A 16 -28.36 12.49 -1.84
C ALA A 16 -27.17 12.99 -1.00
N ILE A 17 -25.94 12.82 -1.50
CA ILE A 17 -24.75 13.33 -0.83
C ILE A 17 -24.72 14.86 -0.86
N ALA A 18 -25.04 15.48 -2.00
CA ALA A 18 -25.11 16.94 -2.12
C ALA A 18 -26.11 17.55 -1.12
N ASP A 19 -27.29 16.95 -1.00
CA ASP A 19 -28.33 17.39 -0.06
C ASP A 19 -27.87 17.22 1.40
N ALA A 20 -27.20 16.12 1.72
CA ALA A 20 -26.70 15.84 3.06
C ALA A 20 -25.51 16.73 3.47
N THR A 21 -24.65 17.12 2.52
CA THR A 21 -23.43 17.90 2.80
C THR A 21 -23.58 19.40 2.51
N GLY A 22 -24.68 19.82 1.86
CA GLY A 22 -24.87 21.19 1.38
C GLY A 22 -23.92 21.59 0.24
N GLN A 23 -23.23 20.62 -0.39
CA GLN A 23 -22.31 20.85 -1.50
C GLN A 23 -23.03 20.75 -2.85
N SER A 24 -22.45 21.31 -3.91
CA SER A 24 -22.98 21.10 -5.26
C SER A 24 -22.70 19.67 -5.76
N MET A 25 -23.59 19.12 -6.59
CA MET A 25 -23.38 17.81 -7.24
C MET A 25 -22.02 17.73 -7.96
N SER A 26 -21.61 18.81 -8.63
CA SER A 26 -20.31 18.87 -9.31
C SER A 26 -19.15 18.70 -8.33
N ARG A 27 -19.25 19.29 -7.13
CA ARG A 27 -18.21 19.14 -6.09
C ARG A 27 -18.17 17.71 -5.56
N VAL A 28 -19.33 17.14 -5.23
CA VAL A 28 -19.46 15.75 -4.75
C VAL A 28 -18.83 14.77 -5.74
N VAL A 29 -19.21 14.86 -7.02
CA VAL A 29 -18.68 13.97 -8.07
C VAL A 29 -17.18 14.17 -8.26
N THR A 30 -16.70 15.42 -8.25
CA THR A 30 -15.28 15.72 -8.38
C THR A 30 -14.47 15.14 -7.22
N GLU A 31 -14.94 15.28 -5.99
CA GLU A 31 -14.27 14.76 -4.79
C GLU A 31 -14.27 13.22 -4.79
N ALA A 32 -15.40 12.58 -5.08
CA ALA A 32 -15.49 11.12 -5.17
C ALA A 32 -14.53 10.53 -6.22
N LEU A 33 -14.46 11.15 -7.41
CA LEU A 33 -13.53 10.74 -8.46
C LEU A 33 -12.08 10.99 -8.07
N ARG A 34 -11.78 12.13 -7.45
CA ARG A 34 -10.42 12.46 -6.97
C ARG A 34 -9.95 11.44 -5.94
N GLU A 35 -10.79 11.09 -4.97
CA GLU A 35 -10.46 10.10 -3.96
C GLU A 35 -10.24 8.72 -4.57
N ARG A 36 -11.11 8.28 -5.48
CA ARG A 36 -10.94 7.00 -6.16
C ARG A 36 -9.64 6.98 -6.96
N TYR A 37 -9.35 8.06 -7.68
CA TYR A 37 -8.10 8.20 -8.42
C TYR A 37 -6.88 8.16 -7.50
N ALA A 38 -6.92 8.86 -6.36
CA ALA A 38 -5.86 8.84 -5.36
C ALA A 38 -5.63 7.43 -4.80
N ARG A 39 -6.69 6.69 -4.46
CA ARG A 39 -6.61 5.29 -4.00
C ARG A 39 -6.00 4.36 -5.04
N LEU A 40 -6.27 4.59 -6.33
CA LEU A 40 -5.66 3.82 -7.43
C LEU A 40 -4.20 4.20 -7.69
N ARG A 41 -3.81 5.46 -7.42
CA ARG A 41 -2.43 5.95 -7.59
C ARG A 41 -1.52 5.68 -6.40
N GLN A 42 -2.05 5.39 -5.23
CA GLN A 42 -1.21 4.94 -4.12
C GLN A 42 -0.54 3.64 -4.55
N PRO A 43 0.80 3.59 -4.62
CA PRO A 43 1.52 2.34 -4.82
C PRO A 43 1.00 1.35 -3.79
N SER A 44 0.75 0.10 -4.18
CA SER A 44 0.42 -0.92 -3.21
C SER A 44 1.44 -0.83 -2.08
N ALA A 45 1.00 -0.79 -0.82
CA ALA A 45 1.91 -0.78 0.34
C ALA A 45 2.84 -2.02 0.39
N LYS A 46 2.71 -2.93 -0.58
CA LYS A 46 3.58 -4.06 -0.82
C LYS A 46 4.67 -3.63 -1.79
N ALA A 47 5.92 -3.78 -1.35
CA ALA A 47 7.07 -3.73 -2.23
C ALA A 47 6.88 -4.72 -3.40
N SER A 48 7.33 -4.32 -4.58
CA SER A 48 7.46 -5.20 -5.73
C SER A 48 8.46 -6.33 -5.43
N VAL A 49 8.34 -7.44 -6.17
CA VAL A 49 9.31 -8.54 -6.08
C VAL A 49 10.73 -8.07 -6.36
N GLU A 50 10.88 -7.15 -7.33
CA GLU A 50 12.17 -6.55 -7.69
C GLU A 50 12.81 -5.80 -6.51
N GLU A 51 12.02 -5.00 -5.79
CA GLU A 51 12.50 -4.27 -4.60
C GLU A 51 12.89 -5.23 -3.47
N LEU A 52 12.15 -6.32 -3.28
CA LEU A 52 12.49 -7.34 -2.29
C LEU A 52 13.79 -8.07 -2.64
N LEU A 53 14.00 -8.40 -3.92
CA LEU A 53 15.23 -9.03 -4.40
C LEU A 53 16.43 -8.08 -4.27
N ALA A 54 16.26 -6.80 -4.60
CA ALA A 54 17.31 -5.80 -4.43
C ALA A 54 17.78 -5.68 -2.96
N ILE A 55 16.85 -5.74 -2.00
CA ILE A 55 17.18 -5.77 -0.57
C ILE A 55 17.93 -7.06 -0.21
N ALA A 56 17.49 -8.21 -0.72
CA ALA A 56 18.13 -9.50 -0.46
C ALA A 56 19.57 -9.53 -0.98
N ASP A 57 19.82 -9.05 -2.20
CA ASP A 57 21.15 -8.98 -2.81
C ASP A 57 22.07 -8.03 -2.03
N HIS A 58 21.55 -6.86 -1.64
CA HIS A 58 22.29 -5.92 -0.81
C HIS A 58 22.67 -6.53 0.55
N ALA A 59 21.74 -7.21 1.22
CA ALA A 59 22.01 -7.89 2.49
C ALA A 59 23.05 -9.01 2.30
N ALA A 60 22.93 -9.81 1.24
CA ALA A 60 23.83 -10.91 0.95
C ALA A 60 25.28 -10.45 0.70
N ALA A 61 25.48 -9.28 0.09
CA ALA A 61 26.80 -8.70 -0.14
C ALA A 61 27.58 -8.41 1.16
N HIS A 62 26.89 -8.23 2.28
CA HIS A 62 27.51 -7.95 3.59
C HIS A 62 27.74 -9.20 4.44
N VAL A 63 27.22 -10.36 4.02
CA VAL A 63 27.35 -11.61 4.76
C VAL A 63 28.74 -12.22 4.51
N LYS A 64 29.52 -12.40 5.59
CA LYS A 64 30.81 -13.10 5.54
C LYS A 64 30.60 -14.60 5.66
N ARG A 65 31.22 -15.38 4.77
CA ARG A 65 31.24 -16.85 4.79
C ARG A 65 32.58 -17.37 5.34
N PRO A 66 32.61 -18.56 5.98
CA PRO A 66 31.49 -19.47 6.24
C PRO A 66 30.48 -18.89 7.23
N TYR A 67 29.23 -19.32 7.13
CA TYR A 67 28.21 -18.92 8.10
C TYR A 67 28.63 -19.44 9.47
N LEU A 68 28.47 -18.62 10.51
CA LEU A 68 28.62 -19.08 11.88
C LEU A 68 27.50 -20.07 12.18
N GLU A 69 27.87 -21.24 12.70
CA GLU A 69 26.88 -22.14 13.29
C GLU A 69 26.27 -21.42 14.48
N HIS A 70 24.99 -21.09 14.36
CA HIS A 70 24.25 -20.32 15.37
C HIS A 70 24.24 -21.05 16.73
N GLY A 71 24.34 -22.37 16.71
CA GLY A 71 24.53 -23.20 17.90
C GLY A 71 25.79 -22.79 18.67
N ASP A 72 26.95 -22.76 18.00
CA ASP A 72 28.24 -22.43 18.61
C ASP A 72 28.32 -20.96 19.04
N LEU A 73 27.61 -20.08 18.34
CA LEU A 73 27.53 -18.66 18.66
C LEU A 73 26.70 -18.40 19.94
N LEU A 74 25.57 -19.07 20.08
CA LEU A 74 24.57 -18.77 21.12
C LEU A 74 24.68 -19.68 22.34
N TYR A 75 25.27 -20.87 22.20
CA TYR A 75 25.31 -21.88 23.25
C TYR A 75 26.73 -22.38 23.51
N ASP A 76 26.99 -22.76 24.76
CA ASP A 76 28.21 -23.46 25.17
C ASP A 76 28.16 -24.96 24.85
N GLU A 77 29.27 -25.67 25.11
CA GLU A 77 29.38 -27.11 24.86
C GLU A 77 28.37 -27.96 25.65
N ARG A 78 27.71 -27.38 26.66
CA ARG A 78 26.68 -28.02 27.49
C ARG A 78 25.26 -27.63 27.02
N GLY A 79 25.14 -26.82 25.98
CA GLY A 79 23.88 -26.32 25.45
C GLY A 79 23.27 -25.18 26.25
N LEU A 80 24.03 -24.53 27.15
CA LEU A 80 23.55 -23.37 27.91
C LEU A 80 23.81 -22.08 27.13
N PRO A 81 22.91 -21.08 27.22
CA PRO A 81 23.12 -19.79 26.59
C PRO A 81 24.42 -19.12 27.06
N LYS A 82 25.19 -18.57 26.12
CA LYS A 82 26.37 -17.75 26.39
C LYS A 82 26.02 -16.32 26.76
#